data_AF-A0AAV8U0S6-F1
#
_entry.id   AF-A0AAV8U0S6-F1
#
_cell.length_a   1.000
_cell.length_b   1.000
_cell.length_c   1.000
_cell.angle_alpha   90.00
_cell.angle_beta   90.00
_cell.angle_gamma   90.00
#
_symmetry.space_group_name_H-M   'P 1'
#
loop_
_entity.id
_entity.type
_entity.pdbx_description
1 polymer ?
#
loop_
_entity_poly.entity_id
_entity_poly.type
_entity_poly.pdbx_seq_one_letter_code
_entity_poly.pdbx_strand_id
1 'polypeptide(L)'
;MSEGQAMQAGELIARLDLDDPSAVRKAESFHGSFPILGPPTAISGKVHQRCAASLNAARMILAGYDHNIEEVVQNLLSCLDSPELPFLQWQECLAVLATRLPKDLRNSLESTYRQFEGISSIQNINFPAKLLRGVLEAHLSSCPEKEKGAQERLVEPLMSVVKSYEGGRESHARVIVQSLFEEYLSVEELFSDNIQMVHLIFRHSVKTS
;
A
#
# COMPACT_ATOMS: atom_id res chain seq x y z
N MET A 1 16.87 33.42 42.34
CA MET A 1 15.52 33.00 42.79
C MET A 1 15.40 33.30 44.26
N SER A 2 14.24 33.76 44.73
CA SER A 2 14.01 33.97 46.16
C SER A 2 13.70 32.63 46.82
N GLU A 3 14.18 32.42 48.04
CA GLU A 3 13.82 31.26 48.84
C GLU A 3 12.29 31.19 48.99
N GLY A 4 11.71 30.00 48.77
CA GLY A 4 10.25 29.76 48.83
C GLY A 4 9.49 29.94 47.51
N GLN A 5 10.15 30.30 46.41
CA GLN A 5 9.51 30.37 45.08
C GLN A 5 9.20 28.96 44.53
N ALA A 6 8.02 28.78 43.93
CA ALA A 6 7.65 27.54 43.25
C ALA A 6 8.53 27.31 42.01
N MET A 7 9.02 26.08 41.85
CA MET A 7 9.97 25.70 40.81
C MET A 7 9.34 24.84 39.71
N GLN A 8 9.82 25.00 38.48
CA GLN A 8 9.47 24.15 37.34
C GLN A 8 10.50 23.03 37.11
N ALA A 9 10.05 21.95 36.47
CA ALA A 9 10.94 20.85 36.08
C ALA A 9 12.00 21.34 35.07
N GLY A 10 13.27 21.13 35.38
CA GLY A 10 14.40 21.57 34.55
C GLY A 10 14.86 23.01 34.81
N GLU A 11 14.33 23.70 35.84
CA GLU A 11 14.72 25.07 36.15
C GLU A 11 16.12 25.15 36.79
N LEU A 12 16.94 26.09 36.30
CA LEU A 12 18.30 26.30 36.77
C LEU A 12 18.30 27.01 38.14
N ILE A 13 18.66 26.26 39.19
CA ILE A 13 18.70 26.77 40.57
C ILE A 13 19.92 27.67 40.81
N ALA A 14 21.09 27.18 40.41
CA ALA A 14 22.37 27.83 40.63
C ALA A 14 23.39 27.32 39.59
N ARG A 15 24.48 28.07 39.42
CA ARG A 15 25.66 27.63 38.68
C ARG A 15 26.79 27.40 39.67
N LEU A 16 27.48 26.28 39.54
CA LEU A 16 28.67 25.97 40.32
C LEU A 16 29.83 25.82 39.35
N ASP A 17 30.98 26.35 39.74
CA ASP A 17 32.23 26.11 39.03
C ASP A 17 32.81 24.76 39.47
N LEU A 18 33.48 24.07 38.54
CA LEU A 18 34.13 22.80 38.80
C LEU A 18 35.60 23.04 39.13
N ASP A 19 36.07 22.52 40.26
CA ASP A 19 37.48 22.61 40.68
C ASP A 19 38.42 21.90 39.69
N ASP A 20 37.96 20.80 39.09
CA ASP A 20 38.65 20.10 38.01
C ASP A 20 37.71 19.83 36.82
N PRO A 21 37.73 20.68 35.78
CA PRO A 21 36.93 20.49 34.58
C PRO A 21 37.28 19.22 33.78
N SER A 22 38.44 18.60 34.03
CA SER A 22 38.90 17.41 33.31
C SER A 22 38.24 16.12 33.80
N ALA A 23 37.70 16.12 35.02
CA ALA A 23 36.95 14.99 35.58
C ALA A 23 35.53 14.83 34.99
N VAL A 24 35.08 15.78 34.16
CA VAL A 24 33.78 15.71 33.49
C VAL A 24 33.83 14.65 32.40
N ARG A 25 33.13 13.54 32.61
CA ARG A 25 32.88 12.55 31.57
C ARG A 25 31.93 13.14 30.52
N LYS A 26 32.48 13.52 29.37
CA LYS A 26 31.70 13.95 28.22
C LYS A 26 31.25 12.72 27.44
N ALA A 27 29.99 12.72 27.00
CA ALA A 27 29.55 11.74 26.02
C ALA A 27 30.37 11.91 24.74
N GLU A 28 30.84 10.80 24.18
CA GLU A 28 31.48 10.81 22.87
C GLU A 28 30.39 10.81 21.79
N SER A 29 30.54 11.68 20.80
CA SER A 29 29.64 11.68 19.64
C SER A 29 29.75 10.35 18.90
N PHE A 30 28.61 9.84 18.42
CA PHE A 30 28.63 8.70 17.52
C PHE A 30 29.13 9.15 16.14
N HIS A 31 30.24 8.55 15.67
CA HIS A 31 30.85 8.87 14.38
C HIS A 31 30.58 7.80 13.31
N GLY A 32 29.82 6.76 13.64
CA GLY A 32 29.40 5.75 12.67
C GLY A 32 28.22 6.23 11.82
N SER A 33 27.87 5.43 10.82
CA SER A 33 26.58 5.51 10.15
C SER A 33 25.65 4.41 10.68
N PHE A 34 24.35 4.65 10.61
CA PHE A 34 23.40 3.56 10.78
C PHE A 34 23.52 2.60 9.58
N PRO A 35 23.39 1.28 9.80
CA PRO A 35 23.27 0.36 8.68
C PRO A 35 22.04 0.76 7.85
N ILE A 36 22.12 0.58 6.54
CA ILE A 36 20.96 0.76 5.67
C ILE A 36 19.94 -0.31 6.08
N LEU A 37 18.92 0.11 6.81
CA LEU A 37 17.79 -0.74 7.14
C LEU A 37 16.98 -0.93 5.86
N GLY A 38 16.86 -2.18 5.42
CA GLY A 38 16.00 -2.51 4.30
C GLY A 38 14.53 -2.21 4.62
N PRO A 39 13.64 -2.25 3.61
CA PRO A 39 12.21 -2.14 3.87
C PRO A 39 11.74 -3.22 4.86
N PRO A 40 10.72 -2.95 5.69
CA PRO A 40 10.22 -3.88 6.71
C PRO A 40 9.78 -5.23 6.11
N THR A 41 9.43 -5.24 4.82
CA THR A 41 9.20 -6.43 4.02
C THR A 41 10.16 -6.44 2.85
N ALA A 42 10.90 -7.53 2.66
CA ALA A 42 11.76 -7.69 1.50
C ALA A 42 10.94 -7.64 0.21
N ILE A 43 11.09 -6.56 -0.57
CA ILE A 43 10.50 -6.44 -1.91
C ILE A 43 11.37 -7.29 -2.83
N SER A 44 10.85 -8.40 -3.35
CA SER A 44 11.57 -9.40 -4.18
C SER A 44 12.04 -8.86 -5.54
N GLY A 45 11.99 -7.55 -5.79
CA GLY A 45 12.27 -6.92 -7.10
C GLY A 45 11.23 -7.22 -8.18
N LYS A 46 10.29 -8.15 -7.94
CA LYS A 46 9.23 -8.52 -8.88
C LYS A 46 8.27 -7.34 -9.11
N VAL A 47 7.79 -7.20 -10.34
CA VAL A 47 7.04 -6.00 -10.76
C VAL A 47 5.76 -5.76 -9.96
N HIS A 48 5.00 -6.79 -9.59
CA HIS A 48 3.79 -6.63 -8.75
C HIS A 48 4.09 -6.07 -7.37
N GLN A 49 5.20 -6.48 -6.74
CA GLN A 49 5.59 -6.00 -5.42
C GLN A 49 6.14 -4.58 -5.49
N ARG A 50 6.94 -4.28 -6.53
CA ARG A 50 7.38 -2.91 -6.83
C ARG A 50 6.20 -1.99 -7.12
N CYS A 51 5.20 -2.46 -7.87
CA CYS A 51 3.97 -1.73 -8.16
C CYS A 51 3.20 -1.41 -6.87
N ALA A 52 3.00 -2.42 -6.01
CA ALA A 52 2.30 -2.25 -4.73
C ALA A 52 3.05 -1.27 -3.81
N ALA A 53 4.38 -1.38 -3.73
CA ALA A 53 5.22 -0.47 -2.94
C ALA A 53 5.18 0.96 -3.48
N SER A 54 5.27 1.14 -4.80
CA SER A 54 5.26 2.47 -5.43
C SER A 54 3.89 3.13 -5.32
N LEU A 55 2.80 2.36 -5.47
CA LEU A 55 1.44 2.86 -5.25
C LEU A 55 1.23 3.28 -3.78
N ASN A 56 1.72 2.47 -2.83
CA ASN A 56 1.68 2.84 -1.42
C ASN A 56 2.50 4.11 -1.14
N ALA A 57 3.69 4.24 -1.74
CA ALA A 57 4.50 5.44 -1.63
C ALA A 57 3.81 6.68 -2.23
N ALA A 58 3.12 6.54 -3.37
CA ALA A 58 2.33 7.61 -3.95
C ALA A 58 1.21 8.07 -3.00
N ARG A 59 0.50 7.13 -2.36
CA ARG A 59 -0.52 7.46 -1.33
C ARG A 59 0.09 8.11 -0.09
N MET A 60 1.27 7.65 0.33
CA MET A 60 1.99 8.29 1.44
C MET A 60 2.37 9.74 1.11
N ILE A 61 2.78 10.04 -0.13
CA ILE A 61 3.01 11.41 -0.58
C ILE A 61 1.72 12.23 -0.49
N LEU A 62 0.59 11.70 -1.00
CA LEU A 62 -0.71 12.37 -0.92
C LEU A 62 -1.17 12.59 0.53
N ALA A 63 -0.79 11.71 1.45
CA ALA A 63 -1.03 11.84 2.89
C ALA A 63 -0.01 12.76 3.61
N GLY A 64 0.94 13.38 2.89
CA GLY A 64 1.89 14.35 3.43
C GLY A 64 3.21 13.77 3.95
N TYR A 65 3.51 12.50 3.68
CA TYR A 65 4.79 11.88 4.07
C TYR A 65 5.88 12.09 3.02
N ASP A 66 7.10 12.32 3.48
CA ASP A 66 8.26 12.59 2.62
C ASP A 66 8.74 11.34 1.87
N HIS A 67 8.78 11.43 0.54
CA HIS A 67 9.31 10.43 -0.38
C HIS A 67 9.85 11.14 -1.64
N ASN A 68 10.80 10.50 -2.33
CA ASN A 68 11.26 10.98 -3.64
C ASN A 68 10.15 10.80 -4.70
N ILE A 69 9.46 11.89 -5.04
CA ILE A 69 8.32 11.89 -5.96
C ILE A 69 8.72 11.37 -7.34
N GLU A 70 9.85 11.81 -7.90
CA GLU A 70 10.30 11.42 -9.24
C GLU A 70 10.54 9.91 -9.31
N GLU A 71 11.20 9.35 -8.30
CA GLU A 71 11.46 7.91 -8.21
C GLU A 71 10.16 7.11 -8.07
N VAL A 72 9.24 7.55 -7.21
CA VAL A 72 7.96 6.86 -6.99
C VAL A 72 7.12 6.84 -8.27
N VAL A 73 6.99 7.97 -8.95
CA VAL A 73 6.22 8.08 -10.20
C VAL A 73 6.86 7.24 -11.30
N GLN A 74 8.18 7.33 -11.48
CA GLN A 74 8.89 6.57 -12.50
C GLN A 74 8.76 5.05 -12.25
N ASN A 75 8.89 4.61 -11.00
CA ASN A 75 8.71 3.21 -10.65
C ASN A 75 7.27 2.75 -10.89
N LEU A 76 6.27 3.51 -10.45
CA LEU A 76 4.86 3.17 -10.62
C LEU A 76 4.49 3.01 -12.10
N LEU A 77 4.84 4.00 -12.94
CA LEU A 77 4.57 3.94 -14.38
C LEU A 77 5.27 2.76 -15.04
N SER A 78 6.55 2.53 -14.72
CA SER A 78 7.30 1.37 -15.26
C SER A 78 6.67 0.03 -14.88
N CYS A 79 6.03 -0.05 -13.71
CA CYS A 79 5.34 -1.27 -13.28
C CYS A 79 4.01 -1.45 -14.01
N LEU A 80 3.21 -0.39 -14.15
CA LEU A 80 1.92 -0.41 -14.83
C LEU A 80 2.05 -0.76 -16.33
N ASP A 81 3.17 -0.37 -16.95
CA ASP A 81 3.46 -0.71 -18.35
C ASP A 81 3.87 -2.18 -18.54
N SER A 82 4.25 -2.88 -17.47
CA SER A 82 4.73 -4.26 -17.57
C SER A 82 3.61 -5.24 -17.94
N PRO A 83 3.79 -6.06 -19.00
CA PRO A 83 2.81 -7.09 -19.36
C PRO A 83 2.71 -8.22 -18.33
N GLU A 84 3.73 -8.39 -17.48
CA GLU A 84 3.78 -9.43 -16.44
C GLU A 84 2.99 -9.07 -15.18
N LEU A 85 2.69 -7.78 -14.98
CA LEU A 85 2.01 -7.27 -13.78
C LEU A 85 0.73 -8.05 -13.41
N PRO A 86 -0.27 -8.19 -14.30
CA PRO A 86 -1.51 -8.90 -13.96
C PRO A 86 -1.28 -10.38 -13.62
N PHE A 87 -0.36 -11.04 -14.32
CA PHE A 87 -0.05 -12.46 -14.08
C PHE A 87 0.56 -12.67 -12.70
N LEU A 88 1.50 -11.82 -12.32
CA LEU A 88 2.15 -11.93 -11.03
C LEU A 88 1.23 -11.53 -9.87
N GLN A 89 0.38 -10.50 -10.04
CA GLN A 89 -0.65 -10.15 -9.07
C GLN A 89 -1.65 -11.29 -8.86
N TRP A 90 -2.07 -11.94 -9.96
CA TRP A 90 -2.93 -13.12 -9.90
C TRP A 90 -2.25 -14.28 -9.16
N GLN A 91 -0.99 -14.59 -9.51
CA GLN A 91 -0.24 -15.68 -8.87
C GLN A 91 -0.02 -15.45 -7.38
N GLU A 92 0.34 -14.24 -6.96
CA GLU A 92 0.50 -13.90 -5.54
C GLU A 92 -0.83 -14.08 -4.79
N CYS A 93 -1.92 -13.54 -5.34
CA CYS A 93 -3.25 -13.65 -4.74
C CYS A 93 -3.74 -15.12 -4.67
N LEU A 94 -3.56 -15.89 -5.74
CA LEU A 94 -3.91 -17.30 -5.80
C LEU A 94 -3.08 -18.13 -4.81
N ALA A 95 -1.78 -17.88 -4.70
CA ALA A 95 -0.90 -18.60 -3.78
C ALA A 95 -1.31 -18.39 -2.31
N VAL A 96 -1.70 -17.16 -1.94
CA VAL A 96 -2.22 -16.84 -0.60
C VAL A 96 -3.51 -17.59 -0.29
N LEU A 97 -4.38 -17.79 -1.29
CA LEU A 97 -5.69 -18.42 -1.11
C LEU A 97 -5.72 -19.93 -1.40
N ALA A 98 -4.66 -20.49 -2.01
CA ALA A 98 -4.65 -21.85 -2.58
C ALA A 98 -5.03 -22.98 -1.60
N THR A 99 -4.78 -22.80 -0.30
CA THR A 99 -5.11 -23.77 0.75
C THR A 99 -6.54 -23.63 1.28
N ARG A 100 -7.18 -22.48 1.03
CA ARG A 100 -8.53 -22.14 1.51
C ARG A 100 -9.60 -22.33 0.44
N LEU A 101 -9.22 -22.36 -0.84
CA LEU A 101 -10.15 -22.54 -1.95
C LEU A 101 -10.67 -23.99 -2.03
N PRO A 102 -11.95 -24.20 -2.38
CA PRO A 102 -12.46 -25.51 -2.74
C PRO A 102 -11.62 -26.15 -3.85
N LYS A 103 -11.36 -27.45 -3.73
CA LYS A 103 -10.45 -28.19 -4.62
C LYS A 103 -10.84 -28.04 -6.09
N ASP A 104 -12.12 -28.14 -6.40
CA ASP A 104 -12.62 -28.07 -7.79
C ASP A 104 -12.45 -26.66 -8.37
N LEU A 105 -12.76 -25.62 -7.59
CA LEU A 105 -12.53 -24.23 -7.99
C LEU A 105 -11.04 -23.98 -8.27
N ARG A 106 -10.16 -24.39 -7.35
CA ARG A 106 -8.72 -24.22 -7.50
C ARG A 106 -8.21 -24.91 -8.77
N ASN A 107 -8.59 -26.16 -8.99
CA ASN A 107 -8.17 -26.90 -10.19
C ASN A 107 -8.68 -26.24 -11.47
N SER A 108 -9.92 -25.73 -11.46
CA SER A 108 -10.47 -25.01 -12.61
C SER A 108 -9.66 -23.75 -12.90
N LEU A 109 -9.38 -22.93 -11.88
CA LEU A 109 -8.60 -21.70 -12.01
C LEU A 109 -7.17 -21.98 -12.50
N GLU A 110 -6.48 -22.96 -11.91
CA GLU A 110 -5.14 -23.37 -12.33
C GLU A 110 -5.13 -23.90 -13.77
N SER A 111 -6.12 -24.70 -14.17
CA SER A 111 -6.19 -25.23 -15.54
C SER A 111 -6.51 -24.15 -16.58
N THR A 112 -7.37 -23.18 -16.25
CA THR A 112 -7.60 -21.99 -17.08
C THR A 112 -6.34 -21.16 -17.19
N TYR A 113 -5.62 -20.96 -16.08
CA TYR A 113 -4.39 -20.15 -16.05
C TYR A 113 -3.22 -20.82 -16.79
N ARG A 114 -3.04 -22.14 -16.68
CA ARG A 114 -1.94 -22.90 -17.30
C ARG A 114 -1.85 -22.72 -18.82
N GLN A 115 -2.96 -22.44 -19.49
CA GLN A 115 -2.97 -22.16 -20.94
C GLN A 115 -2.23 -20.86 -21.31
N PHE A 116 -1.95 -20.02 -20.32
CA PHE A 116 -1.28 -18.73 -20.46
C PHE A 116 0.08 -18.71 -19.75
N GLU A 117 0.44 -19.80 -19.06
CA GLU A 117 1.71 -19.97 -18.35
C GLU A 117 2.83 -20.29 -19.37
N GLY A 118 3.95 -19.55 -19.30
CA GLY A 118 5.11 -19.75 -20.18
C GLY A 118 5.07 -19.00 -21.53
N ILE A 119 3.98 -18.30 -21.84
CA ILE A 119 3.84 -17.56 -23.11
C ILE A 119 4.01 -16.04 -22.91
N SER A 120 3.89 -15.55 -21.68
CA SER A 120 3.90 -14.11 -21.34
C SER A 120 5.21 -13.38 -21.66
N SER A 121 6.35 -14.07 -21.75
CA SER A 121 7.65 -13.43 -22.05
C SER A 121 7.96 -13.36 -23.56
N ILE A 122 7.20 -14.05 -24.41
CA ILE A 122 7.54 -14.23 -25.83
C ILE A 122 6.43 -13.69 -26.75
N GLN A 123 5.16 -13.71 -26.31
CA GLN A 123 4.04 -13.18 -27.08
C GLN A 123 3.23 -12.22 -26.21
N ASN A 124 2.73 -11.14 -26.82
CA ASN A 124 1.94 -10.07 -26.21
C ASN A 124 0.52 -10.57 -25.85
N ILE A 125 0.44 -11.65 -25.06
CA ILE A 125 -0.79 -12.32 -24.69
C ILE A 125 -1.45 -11.55 -23.55
N ASN A 126 -2.72 -11.21 -23.75
CA ASN A 126 -3.51 -10.53 -22.76
C ASN A 126 -3.85 -11.47 -21.59
N PHE A 127 -3.78 -10.92 -20.37
CA PHE A 127 -4.23 -11.62 -19.17
C PHE A 127 -5.70 -12.07 -19.33
N PRO A 128 -6.03 -13.34 -19.03
CA PRO A 128 -7.35 -13.92 -19.29
C PRO A 128 -8.41 -13.52 -18.25
N ALA A 129 -8.54 -12.23 -17.93
CA ALA A 129 -9.44 -11.69 -16.92
C ALA A 129 -10.87 -12.21 -17.04
N LYS A 130 -11.46 -12.15 -18.25
CA LYS A 130 -12.84 -12.57 -18.50
C LYS A 130 -13.07 -14.07 -18.29
N LEU A 131 -12.09 -14.89 -18.69
CA LEU A 131 -12.18 -16.35 -18.52
C LEU A 131 -12.11 -16.73 -17.04
N LEU A 132 -11.15 -16.15 -16.31
CA LEU A 132 -10.99 -16.38 -14.88
C LEU A 132 -12.21 -15.87 -14.09
N ARG A 133 -12.74 -14.70 -14.45
CA ARG A 133 -13.98 -14.16 -13.89
C ARG A 133 -15.15 -15.13 -14.08
N GLY A 134 -15.32 -15.67 -15.28
CA GLY A 134 -16.38 -16.63 -15.57
C GLY A 134 -16.32 -17.88 -14.68
N VAL A 135 -15.12 -18.40 -14.39
CA VAL A 135 -14.94 -19.52 -13.45
C VAL A 135 -15.36 -19.14 -12.03
N LEU A 136 -14.96 -17.95 -11.56
CA LEU A 136 -15.32 -17.47 -10.22
C LEU A 136 -16.84 -17.25 -10.09
N GLU A 137 -17.48 -16.63 -11.08
CA GLU A 137 -18.92 -16.39 -11.07
C GLU A 137 -19.74 -17.67 -11.17
N ALA A 138 -19.28 -18.66 -11.96
CA ALA A 138 -19.91 -19.97 -12.03
C ALA A 138 -19.87 -20.70 -10.68
N HIS A 139 -18.74 -20.62 -9.97
CA HIS A 139 -18.61 -21.16 -8.62
C HIS A 139 -19.53 -20.46 -7.63
N LEU A 140 -19.58 -19.12 -7.63
CA LEU A 140 -20.48 -18.37 -6.74
C LEU A 140 -21.96 -18.66 -7.03
N SER A 141 -22.31 -18.89 -8.29
CA SER A 141 -23.68 -19.22 -8.70
C SER A 141 -24.10 -20.63 -8.34
N SER A 142 -23.16 -21.57 -8.22
CA SER A 142 -23.44 -22.96 -7.81
C SER A 142 -23.45 -23.15 -6.28
N CYS A 143 -22.97 -22.15 -5.52
CA CYS A 143 -22.95 -22.21 -4.06
C CYS A 143 -24.36 -22.10 -3.45
N PRO A 144 -24.67 -22.86 -2.38
CA PRO A 144 -25.90 -22.68 -1.63
C PRO A 144 -26.02 -21.27 -1.03
N GLU A 145 -27.24 -20.73 -0.98
CA GLU A 145 -27.51 -19.36 -0.49
C GLU A 145 -26.95 -19.09 0.92
N LYS A 146 -26.92 -20.12 1.77
CA LYS A 146 -26.37 -20.04 3.15
C LYS A 146 -24.86 -19.84 3.19
N GLU A 147 -24.12 -20.29 2.18
CA GLU A 147 -22.66 -20.23 2.12
C GLU A 147 -22.15 -19.12 1.18
N LYS A 148 -23.04 -18.58 0.34
CA LYS A 148 -22.73 -17.61 -0.70
C LYS A 148 -21.93 -16.41 -0.19
N GLY A 149 -22.37 -15.77 0.89
CA GLY A 149 -21.65 -14.60 1.45
C GLY A 149 -20.26 -14.94 1.99
N ALA A 150 -20.03 -16.16 2.48
CA ALA A 150 -18.70 -16.61 2.92
C ALA A 150 -17.79 -16.90 1.72
N GLN A 151 -18.33 -17.50 0.66
CA GLN A 151 -17.62 -17.80 -0.58
C GLN A 151 -17.26 -16.51 -1.34
N GLU A 152 -18.18 -15.55 -1.42
CA GLU A 152 -17.93 -14.22 -2.00
C GLU A 152 -16.72 -13.56 -1.31
N ARG A 153 -16.71 -13.49 0.02
CA ARG A 153 -15.58 -12.93 0.78
C ARG A 153 -14.28 -13.72 0.60
N LEU A 154 -14.36 -15.03 0.43
CA LEU A 154 -13.19 -15.88 0.22
C LEU A 154 -12.53 -15.60 -1.13
N VAL A 155 -13.33 -15.44 -2.19
CA VAL A 155 -12.82 -15.24 -3.56
C VAL A 155 -12.65 -13.78 -3.94
N GLU A 156 -13.13 -12.83 -3.13
CA GLU A 156 -13.08 -11.40 -3.42
C GLU A 156 -11.68 -10.88 -3.82
N PRO A 157 -10.57 -11.29 -3.18
CA PRO A 157 -9.25 -10.86 -3.62
C PRO A 157 -8.91 -11.28 -5.06
N LEU A 158 -9.35 -12.46 -5.50
CA LEU A 158 -9.19 -12.93 -6.88
C LEU A 158 -10.15 -12.20 -7.81
N MET A 159 -11.39 -12.01 -7.37
CA MET A 159 -12.43 -11.30 -8.12
C MET A 159 -12.02 -9.85 -8.41
N SER A 160 -11.43 -9.17 -7.42
CA SER A 160 -10.91 -7.82 -7.53
C SER A 160 -9.84 -7.72 -8.61
N VAL A 161 -8.87 -8.64 -8.62
CA VAL A 161 -7.80 -8.70 -9.64
C VAL A 161 -8.40 -8.90 -11.04
N VAL A 162 -9.30 -9.87 -11.23
CA VAL A 162 -9.83 -10.11 -12.59
C VAL A 162 -10.70 -8.94 -13.07
N LYS A 163 -11.51 -8.34 -12.19
CA LYS A 163 -12.32 -7.16 -12.49
C LYS A 163 -11.44 -5.97 -12.90
N SER A 164 -10.33 -5.75 -12.18
CA SER A 164 -9.45 -4.61 -12.43
C SER A 164 -8.78 -4.66 -13.80
N TYR A 165 -8.70 -5.84 -14.44
CA TYR A 165 -8.08 -6.05 -15.75
C TYR A 165 -9.06 -6.38 -16.89
N GLU A 166 -10.39 -6.29 -16.68
CA GLU A 166 -11.36 -6.61 -17.74
C GLU A 166 -11.27 -5.69 -18.96
N GLY A 167 -10.95 -4.42 -18.73
CA GLY A 167 -10.66 -3.43 -19.78
C GLY A 167 -9.23 -3.51 -20.31
N GLY A 168 -8.44 -4.50 -19.89
CA GLY A 168 -7.03 -4.64 -20.23
C GLY A 168 -6.10 -3.79 -19.34
N ARG A 169 -4.79 -3.91 -19.60
CA ARG A 169 -3.73 -3.27 -18.80
C ARG A 169 -3.82 -1.74 -18.81
N GLU A 170 -4.08 -1.14 -19.97
CA GLU A 170 -4.22 0.32 -20.07
C GLU A 170 -5.42 0.85 -19.27
N SER A 171 -6.55 0.14 -19.32
CA SER A 171 -7.70 0.50 -18.50
C SER A 171 -7.38 0.39 -17.01
N HIS A 172 -6.68 -0.65 -16.60
CA HIS A 172 -6.22 -0.80 -15.21
C HIS A 172 -5.33 0.37 -14.78
N ALA A 173 -4.32 0.70 -15.58
CA ALA A 173 -3.40 1.80 -15.31
C ALA A 173 -4.13 3.15 -15.18
N ARG A 174 -5.10 3.43 -16.06
CA ARG A 174 -5.93 4.64 -15.98
C ARG A 174 -6.74 4.70 -14.69
N VAL A 175 -7.36 3.60 -14.27
CA VAL A 175 -8.11 3.54 -13.01
C VAL A 175 -7.21 3.80 -11.80
N ILE A 176 -5.99 3.26 -11.80
CA ILE A 176 -5.03 3.49 -10.71
C ILE A 176 -4.63 4.97 -10.66
N VAL A 177 -4.25 5.57 -11.79
CA VAL A 177 -3.89 6.99 -11.84
C VAL A 177 -5.07 7.89 -11.47
N GLN A 178 -6.27 7.58 -11.97
CA GLN A 178 -7.50 8.29 -11.61
C GLN A 178 -7.74 8.25 -10.10
N SER A 179 -7.57 7.08 -9.47
CA SER A 179 -7.78 6.95 -8.01
C SER A 179 -6.84 7.84 -7.19
N LEU A 180 -5.61 8.07 -7.66
CA LEU A 180 -4.66 8.99 -7.00
C LEU A 180 -5.10 10.45 -7.14
N PHE A 181 -5.63 10.85 -8.31
CA PHE A 181 -6.20 12.18 -8.49
C PHE A 181 -7.46 12.39 -7.66
N GLU A 182 -8.33 11.39 -7.57
CA GLU A 182 -9.52 11.43 -6.72
C GLU A 182 -9.16 11.54 -5.24
N GLU A 183 -8.13 10.82 -4.78
CA GLU A 183 -7.62 10.91 -3.41
C GLU A 183 -7.08 12.31 -3.11
N TYR A 184 -6.29 12.90 -4.02
CA TYR A 184 -5.83 14.28 -3.91
C TYR A 184 -7.01 15.27 -3.84
N LEU A 185 -7.96 15.17 -4.76
CA LEU A 185 -9.12 16.08 -4.81
C LEU A 185 -9.97 15.97 -3.54
N SER A 186 -10.17 14.76 -3.02
CA SER A 186 -10.96 14.54 -1.80
C SER A 186 -10.42 15.29 -0.57
N VAL A 187 -9.12 15.60 -0.57
CA VAL A 187 -8.47 16.38 0.48
C VAL A 187 -8.53 17.87 0.13
N GLU A 188 -8.06 18.27 -1.05
CA GLU A 188 -7.91 19.68 -1.44
C GLU A 188 -9.24 20.45 -1.58
N GLU A 189 -10.32 19.77 -1.99
CA GLU A 189 -11.66 20.38 -2.05
C GLU A 189 -12.11 20.89 -0.68
N LEU A 190 -11.70 20.23 0.41
CA LEU A 190 -12.02 20.65 1.77
C LEU A 190 -11.34 21.97 2.15
N PHE A 191 -10.19 22.27 1.54
CA PHE A 191 -9.40 23.47 1.82
C PHE A 191 -9.66 24.64 0.87
N SER A 192 -10.40 24.39 -0.21
CA SER A 192 -10.63 25.38 -1.28
C SER A 192 -11.55 26.55 -0.86
N ASP A 193 -12.47 26.34 0.11
CA ASP A 193 -13.52 27.34 0.41
C ASP A 193 -13.33 28.18 1.70
N ASN A 194 -12.49 27.78 2.67
CA ASN A 194 -11.98 28.64 3.76
C ASN A 194 -11.14 27.84 4.77
N ILE A 195 -9.82 28.08 4.80
CA ILE A 195 -8.86 27.37 5.69
C ILE A 195 -9.25 27.40 7.18
N GLN A 196 -9.95 28.46 7.65
CA GLN A 196 -10.38 28.54 9.06
C GLN A 196 -11.61 27.68 9.41
N MET A 197 -12.48 27.35 8.45
CA MET A 197 -13.66 26.49 8.67
C MET A 197 -13.31 24.99 8.68
N VAL A 198 -12.25 24.60 7.97
CA VAL A 198 -11.85 23.19 7.79
C VAL A 198 -11.46 22.52 9.11
N HIS A 199 -10.72 23.23 9.97
CA HIS A 199 -10.30 22.69 11.26
C HIS A 199 -11.48 22.45 12.23
N LEU A 200 -12.55 23.25 12.12
CA LEU A 200 -13.75 23.08 12.94
C LEU A 200 -14.63 21.92 12.43
N ILE A 201 -14.74 21.76 11.11
CA ILE A 201 -15.48 20.67 10.45
C ILE A 201 -14.80 19.32 10.73
N PHE A 202 -13.48 19.21 10.55
CA PHE A 202 -12.74 17.99 10.86
C PHE A 202 -12.90 17.57 12.33
N ARG A 203 -12.85 18.55 13.24
CA ARG A 203 -12.97 18.28 14.68
C ARG A 203 -14.39 17.85 15.10
N HIS A 204 -15.42 18.19 14.32
CA HIS A 204 -16.78 17.71 14.54
C HIS A 204 -17.03 16.34 13.90
N SER A 205 -16.61 16.12 12.65
CA SER A 205 -16.80 14.85 11.94
C SER A 205 -16.13 13.66 12.64
N VAL A 206 -14.91 13.87 13.18
CA VAL A 206 -14.17 12.82 13.90
C VAL A 206 -14.78 12.52 15.28
N LYS A 207 -15.61 13.41 15.85
CA LYS A 207 -16.30 13.17 17.13
C LYS A 207 -17.64 12.43 16.98
N THR A 208 -18.17 12.35 15.75
CA THR A 208 -19.49 11.77 15.47
C THR A 208 -19.43 10.40 14.78
N SER A 209 -18.23 9.83 14.61
CA SER A 209 -18.00 8.42 14.20
C SER A 209 -17.48 7.61 15.38
#